data_AF-A0A968CVS6-F1
#
_entry.id   AF-A0A968CVS6-F1
#
_cell.length_a   1.000
_cell.length_b   1.000
_cell.length_c   1.000
_cell.angle_alpha   90.00
_cell.angle_beta   90.00
_cell.angle_gamma   90.00
#
_symmetry.space_group_name_H-M   'P 1'
#
loop_
_entity.id
_entity.type
_entity.pdbx_description
1 polymer ?
#
loop_
_entity_poly.entity_id
_entity_poly.type
_entity_poly.pdbx_seq_one_letter_code
_entity_poly.pdbx_strand_id
1 'polypeptide(L)'
;MHTAAQFAELKKAFDAQYGAAKSSFNTQSKQQVYRWKDGDVKIKLKKIEATGQFKLAFYYAPLSTKLNEERLENIPPEIYKLSADQESEAP
;
A
#
# COMPACT_ATOMS: atom_id res chain seq x y z
N MET A 1 22.35 -7.55 -5.09
CA MET A 1 21.76 -7.39 -3.75
C MET A 1 21.30 -5.95 -3.61
N HIS A 2 20.03 -5.71 -3.28
CA HIS A 2 19.57 -4.35 -2.99
C HIS A 2 19.99 -3.95 -1.58
N THR A 3 20.66 -2.81 -1.41
CA THR A 3 21.29 -2.44 -0.14
C THR A 3 20.43 -1.45 0.65
N ALA A 4 20.61 -1.42 1.98
CA ALA A 4 19.97 -0.41 2.84
C ALA A 4 20.31 1.04 2.43
N ALA A 5 21.49 1.26 1.83
CA ALA A 5 21.89 2.55 1.28
C ALA A 5 21.02 2.97 0.09
N GLN A 6 20.75 2.07 -0.85
CA GLN A 6 19.86 2.33 -1.99
C GLN A 6 18.44 2.69 -1.53
N PHE A 7 17.96 2.03 -0.48
CA PHE A 7 16.67 2.37 0.13
C PHE A 7 16.65 3.81 0.66
N ALA A 8 17.68 4.20 1.41
CA ALA A 8 17.79 5.53 2.00
C ALA A 8 17.89 6.61 0.92
N GLU A 9 18.66 6.35 -0.13
CA GLU A 9 18.81 7.24 -1.28
C GLU A 9 17.48 7.43 -2.03
N LEU A 10 16.78 6.33 -2.33
CA LEU A 10 15.45 6.40 -2.93
C LEU A 10 14.51 7.22 -2.05
N LYS A 11 14.40 6.88 -0.75
CA LYS A 11 13.54 7.63 0.17
C LYS A 11 13.86 9.13 0.16
N LYS A 12 15.15 9.49 0.22
CA LYS A 12 15.60 10.89 0.18
C LYS A 12 15.19 11.58 -1.12
N ALA A 13 15.36 10.91 -2.26
CA ALA A 13 14.96 11.45 -3.57
C ALA A 13 13.44 11.64 -3.67
N PHE A 14 12.64 10.66 -3.22
CA PHE A 14 11.18 10.77 -3.21
C PHE A 14 10.70 11.86 -2.23
N ASP A 15 11.31 11.98 -1.05
CA ASP A 15 10.98 13.04 -0.10
C ASP A 15 11.30 14.44 -0.65
N ALA A 16 12.40 14.59 -1.40
CA ALA A 16 12.77 15.84 -2.04
C ALA A 16 11.80 16.23 -3.16
N GLN A 17 11.32 15.25 -3.94
CA GLN A 17 10.46 15.50 -5.10
C GLN A 17 8.98 15.64 -4.74
N TYR A 18 8.48 14.83 -3.80
CA TYR A 18 7.04 14.69 -3.50
C TYR A 18 6.67 15.11 -2.07
N GLY A 19 7.62 15.67 -1.32
CA GLY A 19 7.45 16.05 0.09
C GLY A 19 7.58 14.86 1.04
N ALA A 20 7.46 15.13 2.34
CA ALA A 20 7.69 14.12 3.37
C ALA A 20 6.72 12.93 3.27
N ALA A 21 7.27 11.71 3.23
CA ALA A 21 6.48 10.50 3.19
C ALA A 21 5.55 10.32 4.40
N LYS A 22 4.33 9.83 4.16
CA LYS A 22 3.51 9.21 5.21
C LYS A 22 4.04 7.80 5.48
N SER A 23 4.55 7.56 6.69
CA SER A 23 5.06 6.25 7.09
C SER A 23 4.08 5.45 7.93
N SER A 24 4.11 4.13 7.79
CA SER A 24 3.39 3.20 8.67
C SER A 24 4.17 1.89 8.79
N PHE A 25 4.16 1.31 9.98
CA PHE A 25 4.73 -0.01 10.22
C PHE A 25 3.61 -1.06 10.26
N ASN A 26 3.77 -2.15 9.51
CA ASN A 26 2.90 -3.31 9.59
C ASN A 26 3.57 -4.37 10.47
N THR A 27 3.01 -4.58 11.65
CA THR A 27 3.53 -5.50 12.68
C THR A 27 3.44 -6.98 12.25
N GLN A 28 2.37 -7.38 11.58
CA GLN A 28 2.17 -8.77 11.13
C GLN A 28 3.21 -9.19 10.08
N SER A 29 3.52 -8.31 9.14
CA SER A 29 4.47 -8.58 8.06
C SER A 29 5.90 -8.09 8.34
N LYS A 30 6.12 -7.39 9.47
CA LYS A 30 7.38 -6.71 9.81
C LYS A 30 7.88 -5.84 8.66
N GLN A 31 7.00 -4.97 8.16
CA GLN A 31 7.27 -4.11 7.01
C GLN A 31 7.08 -2.64 7.36
N GLN A 32 8.10 -1.83 7.04
CA GLN A 32 7.98 -0.39 7.06
C GLN A 32 7.54 0.12 5.68
N VAL A 33 6.48 0.91 5.63
CA VAL A 33 5.90 1.42 4.39
C VAL A 33 5.93 2.94 4.39
N TYR A 34 6.53 3.52 3.35
CA TYR A 34 6.55 4.95 3.07
C TYR A 34 5.65 5.25 1.87
N ARG A 35 4.84 6.31 1.97
CA ARG A 35 3.83 6.65 0.98
C ARG A 35 3.93 8.10 0.58
N TRP A 36 3.92 8.34 -0.73
CA TRP A 36 3.77 9.66 -1.34
C TRP A 36 2.54 9.66 -2.24
N LYS A 37 2.01 10.85 -2.52
CA LYS A 37 0.93 11.08 -3.47
C LYS A 37 1.32 12.23 -4.36
N ASP A 38 1.26 12.01 -5.66
CA ASP A 38 1.46 13.05 -6.67
C ASP A 38 0.29 13.01 -7.66
N GLY A 39 -0.59 14.00 -7.56
CA GLY A 39 -1.88 14.01 -8.25
C GLY A 39 -2.64 12.69 -8.07
N ASP A 40 -2.77 11.96 -9.19
CA ASP A 40 -3.46 10.69 -9.33
C ASP A 40 -2.59 9.45 -9.09
N VAL A 41 -1.30 9.61 -8.81
CA VAL A 41 -0.38 8.51 -8.54
C VAL A 41 -0.12 8.40 -7.04
N LYS A 42 -0.31 7.19 -6.48
CA LYS A 42 0.16 6.84 -5.15
C LYS A 42 1.45 6.04 -5.27
N ILE A 43 2.50 6.51 -4.63
CA ILE A 43 3.82 5.87 -4.62
C ILE A 43 3.99 5.19 -3.27
N LYS A 44 4.38 3.91 -3.24
CA LYS A 44 4.67 3.17 -2.02
C LYS A 44 6.04 2.52 -2.07
N LEU A 45 6.90 2.85 -1.11
CA LEU A 45 8.17 2.19 -0.88
C LEU A 45 8.08 1.35 0.39
N LYS A 46 8.22 0.03 0.27
CA LYS A 46 8.11 -0.94 1.36
C LYS A 46 9.47 -1.54 1.66
N LYS A 47 9.90 -1.52 2.92
CA LYS A 47 11.07 -2.23 3.43
C LYS A 47 10.61 -3.46 4.20
N ILE A 48 11.11 -4.63 3.84
CA ILE A 48 10.87 -5.90 4.53
C ILE A 48 12.00 -6.09 5.52
N GLU A 49 11.73 -5.98 6.82
CA GLU A 49 12.79 -6.03 7.83
C GLU A 49 13.40 -7.42 7.94
N ALA A 50 12.60 -8.48 7.75
CA ALA A 50 13.05 -9.86 7.87
C ALA A 50 14.14 -10.24 6.84
N THR A 51 14.13 -9.63 5.65
CA THR A 51 15.06 -9.99 4.56
C THR A 51 15.97 -8.84 4.13
N GLY A 52 15.75 -7.63 4.67
CA GLY A 52 16.42 -6.41 4.24
C GLY A 52 16.04 -5.94 2.82
N GLN A 53 15.16 -6.66 2.12
CA GLN A 53 14.72 -6.31 0.78
C GLN A 53 13.73 -5.15 0.81
N PHE A 54 13.60 -4.45 -0.31
CA PHE A 54 12.58 -3.43 -0.48
C PHE A 54 11.86 -3.56 -1.81
N LYS A 55 10.64 -3.03 -1.86
CA LYS A 55 9.78 -3.00 -3.05
C LYS A 55 9.23 -1.60 -3.25
N LEU A 56 9.26 -1.13 -4.49
CA LEU A 56 8.65 0.13 -4.91
C LEU A 56 7.42 -0.19 -5.78
N ALA A 57 6.30 0.47 -5.51
CA ALA A 57 5.06 0.29 -6.24
C ALA A 57 4.41 1.65 -6.56
N PHE A 58 3.91 1.77 -7.79
CA PHE A 58 3.15 2.92 -8.27
C PHE A 58 1.71 2.48 -8.52
N TYR A 59 0.75 3.19 -7.95
CA TYR A 59 -0.66 2.94 -8.14
C TYR A 59 -1.30 4.16 -8.79
N TYR A 60 -1.78 4.00 -10.02
CA TYR A 60 -2.55 5.04 -10.70
C TYR A 60 -4.02 4.97 -10.25
N ALA A 61 -4.46 6.01 -9.56
CA ALA A 61 -5.77 6.11 -8.92
C ALA A 61 -6.94 6.10 -9.93
N PRO A 62 -6.92 6.80 -11.07
CA PRO A 62 -8.10 6.89 -11.94
C PRO A 62 -8.57 5.54 -12.48
N LEU A 63 -7.63 4.64 -12.79
CA LEU A 63 -7.97 3.27 -13.20
C LEU A 63 -8.42 2.41 -12.02
N SER A 64 -7.82 2.58 -10.85
CA SER A 64 -8.19 1.79 -9.66
C SER A 64 -9.48 2.28 -8.99
N THR A 65 -9.81 3.56 -9.12
CA THR A 65 -11.09 4.14 -8.71
C THR A 65 -12.19 3.66 -9.64
N LYS A 66 -12.03 3.78 -10.97
CA LYS A 66 -13.00 3.23 -11.94
C LYS A 66 -13.22 1.73 -11.75
N LEU A 67 -12.15 0.96 -11.55
CA LEU A 67 -12.25 -0.48 -11.29
C LEU A 67 -12.97 -0.79 -9.96
N ASN A 68 -12.73 0.01 -8.92
CA ASN A 68 -13.43 -0.18 -7.64
C ASN A 68 -14.89 0.25 -7.70
N GLU A 69 -15.21 1.32 -8.42
CA GLU A 69 -16.59 1.78 -8.66
C GLU A 69 -17.37 0.72 -9.46
N GLU A 70 -16.81 0.21 -10.55
CA GLU A 70 -17.42 -0.86 -11.36
C GLU A 70 -17.63 -2.15 -10.54
N ARG A 71 -16.69 -2.48 -9.64
CA ARG A 71 -16.84 -3.59 -8.69
C ARG A 71 -17.87 -3.34 -7.60
N LEU A 72 -18.05 -2.10 -7.15
CA LEU A 72 -19.07 -1.72 -6.15
C LEU A 72 -20.48 -1.81 -6.74
N GLU A 73 -20.65 -1.46 -8.01
CA GLU A 73 -21.92 -1.61 -8.74
C GLU A 73 -22.24 -3.08 -9.06
N ASN A 74 -21.22 -3.95 -9.15
CA ASN A 74 -21.35 -5.38 -9.46
C ASN A 74 -20.86 -6.28 -8.31
N ILE A 75 -21.16 -5.96 -7.04
CA ILE A 75 -20.85 -6.87 -5.93
C ILE A 75 -21.82 -8.07 -6.03
N PRO A 76 -21.33 -9.31 -6.26
CA PRO A 76 -22.18 -10.49 -6.22
C PRO A 76 -22.75 -10.65 -4.81
N PRO A 77 -24.02 -11.08 -4.67
CA PRO A 77 -24.67 -11.26 -3.36
C PRO A 77 -23.91 -12.20 -2.41
N GLU A 78 -23.07 -13.08 -2.94
CA GLU A 78 -22.22 -14.02 -2.19
C GLU A 78 -21.11 -13.33 -1.36
N ILE A 79 -20.65 -12.13 -1.76
CA ILE A 79 -19.62 -11.38 -1.01
C ILE A 79 -20.20 -10.82 0.31
N TYR A 80 -21.49 -10.46 0.34
CA TYR A 80 -22.15 -9.97 1.54
C TYR A 80 -22.31 -11.04 2.63
N LYS A 81 -22.40 -12.32 2.24
CA LYS A 81 -22.48 -13.44 3.19
C LYS A 81 -21.15 -13.62 3.94
N LEU A 82 -20.01 -13.47 3.26
CA LEU A 82 -18.69 -13.58 3.91
C LEU A 82 -18.46 -12.49 4.98
N SER A 83 -19.04 -11.30 4.84
CA SER A 83 -18.92 -10.24 5.84
C SER A 83 -19.82 -10.46 7.07
N ALA A 84 -20.96 -11.15 6.91
CA ALA A 84 -21.86 -11.43 8.03
C ALA A 84 -21.31 -12.55 8.94
N ASP A 85 -20.67 -13.57 8.36
CA ASP A 85 -20.04 -14.66 9.12
C ASP A 85 -18.78 -14.22 9.90
N GLN A 86 -18.21 -13.05 9.61
CA GLN A 86 -17.07 -12.50 10.35
C GLN A 86 -17.47 -11.58 11.51
N GLU A 87 -18.73 -11.15 11.59
CA GLU A 87 -19.24 -10.32 12.68
C GLU A 87 -19.97 -11.15 13.75
N SER A 88 -20.31 -12.42 13.46
CA SER A 88 -20.88 -13.37 14.43
C SER A 88 -19.84 -14.15 15.25
N GLU A 89 -18.54 -13.91 15.05
CA GLU A 89 -17.46 -14.50 15.86
C GLU A 89 -16.54 -13.40 16.42
N ALA A 90 -17.13 -12.44 17.12
CA ALA A 90 -16.46 -11.67 18.17
C ALA A 90 -17.35 -11.73 19.44
N PRO A 91 -16.78 -12.00 20.62
CA PRO A 91 -17.45 -12.59 21.79
C PRO A 91 -18.50 -11.71 22.48
#